data_AF-A0A536AUK2-F1
#
_entry.id   AF-A0A536AUK2-F1
#
_cell.length_a   1.000
_cell.length_b   1.000
_cell.length_c   1.000
_cell.angle_alpha   90.00
_cell.angle_beta   90.00
_cell.angle_gamma   90.00
#
_symmetry.space_group_name_H-M   'P 1'
#
loop_
_entity.id
_entity.type
_entity.pdbx_description
1 polymer ?
#
loop_
_entity_poly.entity_id
_entity_poly.type
_entity_poly.pdbx_seq_one_letter_code
_entity_poly.pdbx_strand_id
1 'polypeptide(L)'
;MSDMTLERPSIAESLISARLLMMQSKRLLLAGVERRVGMPGREHLNSDVDRLRAETENAQENYCSSLLRWGSPERPEYWSAAYGRLVNTADRLSGKLRRAAVDLPPAERYSVAAEVEMLETLLENWRESLRGAISSVA
;
A
#
# COMPACT_ATOMS: atom_id res chain seq x y z
N MET A 1 10.03 -12.08 40.80
CA MET A 1 9.75 -13.01 39.69
C MET A 1 8.37 -12.64 39.16
N SER A 2 8.33 -11.75 38.17
CA SER A 2 7.06 -11.30 37.58
C SER A 2 6.60 -12.35 36.59
N ASP A 3 5.37 -12.82 36.78
CA ASP A 3 4.68 -13.74 35.88
C ASP A 3 4.69 -13.17 34.45
N MET A 4 5.33 -13.91 33.56
CA MET A 4 5.28 -13.67 32.13
C MET A 4 3.98 -14.29 31.60
N THR A 5 2.85 -13.63 31.86
CA THR A 5 1.59 -13.98 31.20
C THR A 5 1.74 -13.65 29.73
N LEU A 6 2.04 -14.67 28.92
CA LEU A 6 1.80 -14.65 27.47
C LEU A 6 0.29 -14.48 27.26
N GLU A 7 -0.16 -13.23 27.23
CA GLU A 7 -1.52 -12.90 26.82
C GLU A 7 -1.74 -13.50 25.43
N ARG A 8 -2.83 -14.28 25.28
CA ARG A 8 -3.19 -14.83 23.97
C ARG A 8 -3.43 -13.66 23.02
N PRO A 9 -2.92 -13.72 21.78
CA PRO A 9 -3.20 -12.69 20.79
C PRO A 9 -4.71 -12.58 20.60
N SER A 10 -5.19 -11.35 20.57
CA SER A 10 -6.58 -11.06 20.27
C SER A 10 -6.97 -11.64 18.90
N ILE A 11 -8.28 -11.79 18.67
CA ILE A 11 -8.81 -12.22 17.37
C ILE A 11 -8.34 -11.24 16.26
N ALA A 12 -8.28 -9.95 16.58
CA ALA A 12 -7.79 -8.91 15.68
C ALA A 12 -6.32 -9.12 15.29
N GLU A 13 -5.44 -9.33 16.27
CA GLU A 13 -4.02 -9.59 16.02
C GLU A 13 -3.79 -10.89 15.25
N SER A 14 -4.56 -11.93 15.57
CA SER A 14 -4.52 -13.20 14.83
C SER A 14 -4.91 -13.02 13.36
N LEU A 15 -5.95 -12.22 13.09
CA LEU A 15 -6.41 -11.89 11.74
C LEU A 15 -5.40 -11.03 10.96
N ILE A 16 -4.78 -10.05 11.61
CA ILE A 16 -3.73 -9.23 11.01
C ILE A 16 -2.52 -10.11 10.65
N SER A 17 -2.10 -10.98 11.57
CA SER A 17 -0.97 -11.89 11.38
C SER A 17 -1.22 -12.90 10.26
N ALA A 18 -2.41 -13.48 10.20
CA ALA A 18 -2.80 -14.39 9.12
C ALA A 18 -2.75 -13.70 7.74
N ARG A 19 -3.20 -12.45 7.65
CA ARG A 19 -3.13 -11.66 6.41
C ARG A 19 -1.71 -11.28 6.03
N LEU A 20 -0.86 -10.96 7.01
CA LEU A 20 0.57 -10.73 6.78
C LEU A 20 1.23 -11.97 6.18
N LEU A 21 0.98 -13.15 6.76
CA LEU A 21 1.52 -14.43 6.26
C LEU A 21 1.03 -14.73 4.84
N MET A 22 -0.25 -14.51 4.55
CA MET A 22 -0.80 -14.69 3.21
C MET A 22 -0.12 -13.79 2.17
N MET A 23 0.07 -12.51 2.52
CA MET A 23 0.77 -11.54 1.67
C MET A 23 2.23 -11.94 1.44
N GLN A 24 2.95 -12.34 2.50
CA GLN A 24 4.34 -12.81 2.39
C GLN A 24 4.45 -14.08 1.52
N SER A 25 3.53 -15.04 1.68
CA SER A 25 3.46 -16.25 0.87
C SER A 25 3.28 -15.92 -0.63
N LYS A 26 2.36 -15.01 -0.97
CA LYS A 26 2.16 -14.58 -2.36
C LYS A 26 3.37 -13.87 -2.96
N ARG A 27 4.05 -13.00 -2.19
CA ARG A 27 5.32 -12.38 -2.61
C ARG A 27 6.40 -13.41 -2.92
N LEU A 28 6.53 -14.44 -2.08
CA LEU A 28 7.47 -15.53 -2.31
C LEU A 28 7.16 -16.31 -3.60
N LEU A 29 5.88 -16.61 -3.85
CA LEU A 29 5.45 -17.27 -5.08
C LEU A 29 5.74 -16.40 -6.31
N LEU A 30 5.38 -15.11 -6.27
CA LEU A 30 5.65 -14.16 -7.35
C LEU A 30 7.14 -14.09 -7.67
N ALA A 31 7.99 -13.86 -6.66
CA ALA A 31 9.44 -13.81 -6.85
C ALA A 31 10.01 -15.12 -7.41
N GLY A 32 9.42 -16.26 -7.04
CA GLY A 32 9.78 -17.57 -7.58
C GLY A 32 9.45 -17.71 -9.07
N VAL A 33 8.31 -17.19 -9.53
CA VAL A 33 7.92 -17.23 -10.95
C VAL A 33 8.66 -16.19 -11.77
N GLU A 34 8.82 -14.96 -11.28
CA GLU A 34 9.56 -13.89 -11.96
C GLU A 34 11.00 -14.29 -12.27
N ARG A 35 11.68 -14.98 -11.34
CA ARG A 35 13.02 -15.54 -11.59
C ARG A 35 13.07 -16.56 -12.73
N ARG A 36 11.96 -17.28 -12.96
CA ARG A 36 11.86 -18.32 -14.01
C ARG A 36 11.52 -17.73 -15.37
N VAL A 37 10.79 -16.62 -15.42
CA VAL A 37 10.42 -15.92 -16.66
C VAL A 37 11.65 -15.38 -17.39
N GLY A 38 12.69 -14.99 -16.66
CA GLY A 38 13.97 -14.56 -17.26
C GLY A 38 14.79 -15.68 -17.92
N MET A 39 14.30 -16.93 -17.92
CA MET A 39 14.99 -18.06 -18.54
C MET A 39 14.42 -18.34 -19.94
N PRO A 40 15.25 -18.71 -20.94
CA PRO A 40 14.79 -19.01 -22.29
C PRO A 40 13.70 -20.09 -22.34
N GLY A 41 12.63 -19.87 -23.13
CA GLY A 41 11.57 -20.86 -23.36
C GLY A 41 10.46 -20.87 -22.29
N ARG A 42 10.38 -19.83 -21.46
CA ARG A 42 9.41 -19.70 -20.37
C ARG A 42 8.47 -18.50 -20.50
N GLU A 43 8.30 -17.99 -21.71
CA GLU A 43 7.46 -16.83 -22.02
C GLU A 43 5.98 -17.06 -21.70
N HIS A 44 5.54 -18.32 -21.66
CA HIS A 44 4.20 -18.72 -21.23
C HIS A 44 3.87 -18.35 -19.77
N LEU A 45 4.90 -18.17 -18.93
CA LEU A 45 4.75 -17.78 -17.52
C LEU A 45 4.41 -16.29 -17.33
N ASN A 46 4.45 -15.46 -18.38
CA ASN A 46 4.11 -14.03 -18.26
C ASN A 46 2.69 -13.83 -17.71
N SER A 47 1.72 -14.61 -18.18
CA SER A 47 0.34 -14.54 -17.70
C SER A 47 0.20 -14.93 -16.22
N ASP A 48 1.02 -15.88 -15.75
CA ASP A 48 1.08 -16.27 -14.34
C ASP A 48 1.73 -15.21 -13.47
N VAL A 49 2.75 -14.51 -13.98
CA VAL A 49 3.36 -13.35 -13.31
C VAL A 49 2.31 -12.25 -13.12
N ASP A 50 1.58 -11.88 -14.17
CA ASP A 50 0.59 -10.81 -14.09
C ASP A 50 -0.54 -11.15 -13.10
N ARG A 51 -1.01 -12.40 -13.12
CA ARG A 51 -1.96 -12.90 -12.13
C ARG A 51 -1.41 -12.82 -10.71
N LEU A 52 -0.18 -13.30 -10.48
CA LEU A 52 0.45 -13.30 -9.15
C LEU A 52 0.76 -11.89 -8.65
N ARG A 53 1.05 -10.93 -9.54
CA ARG A 53 1.16 -9.50 -9.20
C ARG A 53 -0.16 -8.97 -8.67
N ALA A 54 -1.24 -9.14 -9.43
CA ALA A 54 -2.58 -8.71 -8.99
C ALA A 54 -3.01 -9.38 -7.67
N GLU A 55 -2.72 -10.68 -7.50
CA GLU A 55 -3.00 -11.37 -6.24
C GLU A 55 -2.17 -10.84 -5.06
N THR A 56 -0.90 -10.51 -5.30
CA THR A 56 0.00 -9.95 -4.28
C THR A 56 -0.42 -8.54 -3.88
N GLU A 57 -0.80 -7.71 -4.85
CA GLU A 57 -1.34 -6.37 -4.62
C GLU A 57 -2.62 -6.43 -3.78
N ASN A 58 -3.58 -7.28 -4.16
CA ASN A 58 -4.80 -7.48 -3.39
C ASN A 58 -4.51 -7.98 -1.96
N ALA A 59 -3.53 -8.88 -1.77
CA ALA A 59 -3.17 -9.35 -0.43
C ALA A 59 -2.51 -8.25 0.42
N GLN A 60 -1.66 -7.40 -0.18
CA GLN A 60 -1.11 -6.21 0.47
C GLN A 60 -2.23 -5.25 0.89
N GLU A 61 -3.18 -4.96 0.00
CA GLU A 61 -4.32 -4.08 0.29
C GLU A 61 -5.16 -4.61 1.45
N ASN A 62 -5.47 -5.91 1.44
CA ASN A 62 -6.23 -6.55 2.51
C ASN A 62 -5.50 -6.52 3.86
N TYR A 63 -4.18 -6.71 3.86
CA TYR A 63 -3.34 -6.58 5.05
C TYR A 63 -3.36 -5.14 5.57
N CYS A 64 -3.05 -4.14 4.74
CA CYS A 64 -3.06 -2.73 5.10
C CYS A 64 -4.44 -2.29 5.61
N SER A 65 -5.53 -2.69 4.94
CA SER A 65 -6.89 -2.37 5.37
C SER A 65 -7.21 -2.96 6.75
N SER A 66 -6.71 -4.16 7.05
CA SER A 66 -6.91 -4.78 8.35
C SER A 66 -6.09 -4.10 9.44
N LEU A 67 -4.87 -3.70 9.11
CA LEU A 67 -3.98 -2.97 10.01
C LEU A 67 -4.56 -1.60 10.36
N LEU A 68 -5.14 -0.88 9.40
CA LEU A 68 -5.79 0.41 9.65
C LEU A 68 -7.09 0.28 10.45
N ARG A 69 -7.80 -0.84 10.27
CA ARG A 69 -9.09 -1.07 10.93
C ARG A 69 -8.96 -1.58 12.37
N TRP A 70 -7.97 -2.43 12.63
CA TRP A 70 -7.84 -3.15 13.90
C TRP A 70 -6.44 -3.11 14.51
N GLY A 71 -5.46 -2.53 13.84
CA GLY A 71 -4.10 -2.39 14.37
C GLY A 71 -3.97 -1.21 15.33
N SER A 72 -2.81 -1.14 16.00
CA SER A 72 -2.46 -0.06 16.92
C SER A 72 -1.50 0.93 16.26
N PRO A 73 -1.70 2.26 16.43
CA PRO A 73 -0.73 3.28 16.02
C PRO A 73 0.64 3.19 16.71
N GLU A 74 0.76 2.43 17.79
CA GLU A 74 2.03 2.16 18.46
C GLU A 74 2.93 1.22 17.64
N ARG A 75 2.33 0.48 16.69
CA ARG A 75 3.07 -0.42 15.80
C ARG A 75 3.57 0.35 14.58
N PRO A 76 4.87 0.30 14.25
CA PRO A 76 5.42 1.02 13.10
C PRO A 76 4.73 0.68 11.75
N GLU A 77 4.30 -0.57 11.58
CA GLU A 77 3.60 -1.02 10.37
C GLU A 77 2.30 -0.22 10.12
N TYR A 78 1.64 0.25 11.18
CA TYR A 78 0.39 1.01 11.10
C TYR A 78 0.59 2.30 10.30
N TRP A 79 1.66 3.05 10.60
CA TRP A 79 1.97 4.30 9.91
C TRP A 79 2.35 4.08 8.45
N SER A 80 3.03 2.98 8.14
CA SER A 80 3.30 2.60 6.75
C SER A 80 2.01 2.37 5.96
N ALA A 81 1.03 1.67 6.55
CA ALA A 81 -0.28 1.51 5.92
C ALA A 81 -1.07 2.82 5.82
N ALA A 82 -0.98 3.69 6.84
CA ALA A 82 -1.70 4.95 6.89
C ALA A 82 -1.21 5.94 5.83
N TYR A 83 0.10 6.19 5.77
CA TYR A 83 0.69 7.05 4.75
C TYR A 83 0.48 6.49 3.35
N GLY A 84 0.63 5.17 3.16
CA GLY A 84 0.32 4.53 1.88
C GLY A 84 -1.14 4.78 1.42
N ARG A 85 -2.11 4.71 2.34
CA ARG A 85 -3.52 5.00 2.02
C ARG A 85 -3.75 6.46 1.67
N LEU A 86 -3.10 7.39 2.36
CA LEU A 86 -3.17 8.83 2.06
C LEU A 86 -2.58 9.14 0.67
N VAL A 87 -1.39 8.61 0.37
CA VAL A 87 -0.74 8.72 -0.95
C VAL A 87 -1.66 8.24 -2.06
N ASN A 88 -2.22 7.02 -1.94
CA ASN A 88 -3.11 6.46 -2.97
C ASN A 88 -4.40 7.28 -3.15
N THR A 89 -4.92 7.82 -2.05
CA THR A 89 -6.16 8.63 -2.08
C THR A 89 -5.91 9.97 -2.76
N ALA A 90 -4.82 10.65 -2.41
CA ALA A 90 -4.45 11.91 -3.04
C ALA A 90 -4.13 11.75 -4.52
N ASP A 91 -3.37 10.71 -4.90
CA ASP A 91 -3.04 10.47 -6.32
C ASP A 91 -4.31 10.30 -7.17
N ARG A 92 -5.26 9.51 -6.67
CA ARG A 92 -6.56 9.33 -7.32
C ARG A 92 -7.37 10.63 -7.40
N LEU A 93 -7.33 11.45 -6.35
CA LEU A 93 -8.05 12.72 -6.30
C LEU A 93 -7.44 13.73 -7.28
N SER A 94 -6.11 13.90 -7.27
CA SER A 94 -5.38 14.76 -8.21
C SER A 94 -5.65 14.35 -9.66
N GLY A 95 -5.62 13.05 -9.97
CA GLY A 95 -5.95 12.56 -11.32
C GLY A 95 -7.41 12.77 -11.72
N LYS A 96 -8.36 12.82 -10.78
CA LYS A 96 -9.76 13.17 -11.07
C LYS A 96 -9.92 14.67 -11.30
N LEU A 97 -9.33 15.50 -10.44
CA LEU A 97 -9.37 16.96 -10.55
C LEU A 97 -8.76 17.44 -11.86
N ARG A 98 -7.60 16.90 -12.25
CA ARG A 98 -6.97 17.21 -13.56
C ARG A 98 -7.88 16.91 -14.73
N ARG A 99 -8.54 15.75 -14.73
CA ARG A 99 -9.47 15.38 -15.80
C ARG A 99 -10.69 16.29 -15.83
N ALA A 100 -11.26 16.61 -14.67
CA ALA A 100 -12.39 17.52 -14.57
C ALA A 100 -12.03 18.95 -15.00
N ALA A 101 -10.81 19.41 -14.72
CA ALA A 101 -10.35 20.76 -15.05
C ALA A 101 -10.34 21.06 -16.57
N VAL A 102 -10.18 20.03 -17.42
CA VAL A 102 -10.14 20.20 -18.88
C VAL A 102 -11.39 20.92 -19.40
N ASP A 103 -12.54 20.65 -18.82
CA ASP A 103 -13.83 21.16 -19.29
C ASP A 103 -14.28 22.47 -18.61
N LEU A 104 -13.50 22.99 -17.65
CA LEU A 104 -13.87 24.18 -16.89
C LEU A 104 -13.52 25.50 -17.61
N PRO A 105 -14.21 26.61 -17.30
CA PRO A 105 -13.79 27.95 -17.71
C PRO A 105 -12.39 28.32 -17.16
N PRO A 106 -11.62 29.19 -17.84
CA PRO A 106 -10.24 29.52 -17.46
C PRO A 106 -10.05 29.94 -15.99
N ALA A 107 -10.97 30.74 -15.43
CA ALA A 107 -10.88 31.18 -14.04
C ALA A 107 -10.97 30.01 -13.03
N GLU A 108 -11.84 29.05 -13.29
CA GLU A 108 -12.03 27.86 -12.43
C GLU A 108 -10.88 26.86 -12.60
N ARG A 109 -10.30 26.78 -13.82
CA ARG A 109 -9.09 25.96 -14.07
C ARG A 109 -7.92 26.36 -13.18
N TYR A 110 -7.72 27.66 -12.94
CA TYR A 110 -6.65 28.12 -12.06
C TYR A 110 -6.87 27.69 -10.60
N SER A 111 -8.11 27.75 -10.11
CA SER A 111 -8.44 27.27 -8.76
C SER A 111 -8.16 25.77 -8.62
N VAL A 112 -8.61 24.97 -9.58
CA VAL A 112 -8.39 23.52 -9.57
C VAL A 112 -6.90 23.17 -9.71
N ALA A 113 -6.14 23.93 -10.51
CA ALA A 113 -4.69 23.74 -10.62
C ALA A 113 -3.99 23.96 -9.27
N ALA A 114 -4.37 25.00 -8.53
CA ALA A 114 -3.82 25.26 -7.19
C ALA A 114 -4.17 24.14 -6.19
N GLU A 115 -5.40 23.62 -6.23
CA GLU A 115 -5.80 22.47 -5.40
C GLU A 115 -5.01 21.20 -5.73
N VAL A 116 -4.77 20.94 -7.02
CA VAL A 116 -3.94 19.82 -7.48
C VAL A 116 -2.51 19.98 -6.99
N GLU A 117 -1.91 21.17 -7.12
CA GLU A 117 -0.54 21.45 -6.65
C GLU A 117 -0.41 21.25 -5.12
N MET A 118 -1.40 21.71 -4.35
CA MET A 118 -1.46 21.47 -2.90
C MET A 118 -1.53 19.97 -2.58
N LEU A 119 -2.35 19.20 -3.30
CA LEU A 119 -2.45 17.76 -3.10
C LEU A 119 -1.14 17.04 -3.46
N GLU A 120 -0.46 17.47 -4.51
CA GLU A 120 0.85 16.92 -4.89
C GLU A 120 1.93 17.20 -3.85
N THR A 121 1.91 18.39 -3.26
CA THR A 121 2.80 18.74 -2.14
C THR A 121 2.55 17.84 -0.93
N LEU A 122 1.28 17.65 -0.54
CA LEU A 122 0.90 16.74 0.56
C LEU A 122 1.33 15.30 0.25
N LEU A 123 1.17 14.88 -1.00
CA LEU A 123 1.52 13.56 -1.45
C LEU A 123 3.02 13.30 -1.31
N GLU A 124 3.89 14.26 -1.67
CA GLU A 124 5.32 14.09 -1.48
C GLU A 124 5.71 14.04 0.01
N ASN A 125 5.11 14.90 0.84
CA ASN A 125 5.33 14.88 2.29
C ASN A 125 4.94 13.53 2.91
N TRP A 126 3.83 12.92 2.47
CA TRP A 126 3.42 11.60 2.93
C TRP A 126 4.30 10.48 2.37
N ARG A 127 4.81 10.60 1.14
CA ARG A 127 5.80 9.65 0.61
C ARG A 127 7.09 9.70 1.43
N GLU A 128 7.55 10.88 1.81
CA GLU A 128 8.71 11.04 2.68
C GLU A 128 8.46 10.44 4.07
N SER A 129 7.30 10.71 4.66
CA SER A 129 6.89 10.12 5.93
C SER A 129 6.80 8.59 5.86
N LEU A 130 6.30 8.05 4.74
CA LEU A 130 6.26 6.62 4.47
C LEU A 130 7.67 6.02 4.37
N ARG A 131 8.58 6.66 3.61
CA ARG A 131 9.98 6.22 3.53
C ARG A 131 10.63 6.20 4.90
N GLY A 132 10.43 7.25 5.71
CA GLY A 132 10.90 7.32 7.09
C GLY A 132 10.33 6.20 7.98
N ALA A 133 9.02 5.95 7.89
CA ALA A 133 8.37 4.89 8.64
C ALA A 133 8.91 3.49 8.27
N ILE A 134 9.16 3.22 6.98
CA ILE A 134 9.75 1.95 6.52
C ILE A 134 11.19 1.82 7.01
N SER A 135 12.00 2.87 6.88
CA SER A 135 13.41 2.87 7.33
C SER A 135 13.57 2.72 8.84
N SER A 136 12.58 3.13 9.65
CA SER A 136 12.61 2.90 11.09
C SER A 136 12.34 1.44 11.52
N VAL A 137 11.90 0.59 10.58
CA VAL A 137 11.53 -0.82 10.81
C VAL A 137 12.58 -1.80 10.26
N ALA A 138 13.41 -1.35 9.32
CA ALA A 138 14.46 -2.14 8.66
C ALA A 138 15.80 -2.08 9.42
#